data_AF-I0BIP7-F1
#
_entry.id   AF-I0BIP7-F1
#
_cell.length_a   1.000
_cell.length_b   1.000
_cell.length_c   1.000
_cell.angle_alpha   90.00
_cell.angle_beta   90.00
_cell.angle_gamma   90.00
#
_symmetry.space_group_name_H-M   'P 1'
#
loop_
_entity.id
_entity.type
_entity.pdbx_description
1 polymer ?
#
loop_
_entity_poly.entity_id
_entity_poly.type
_entity_poly.pdbx_seq_one_letter_code
_entity_poly.pdbx_strand_id
1 'polypeptide(L)'
;MANPQTENGYIRIANEIWDEVIRRDFSKRQKDIMHFIWRLSYGCRKKAAFIPKLVHFELCGVGKNHVKQELLYLESCKVLFWDRDAKLFEVNKNYDEWQVSPVKGWDEFRFEELIALNLKESSQNGNEKVPETGTKKFPKQELSEDDENEKFPKEELPSSQNRNCDPRRAQSWRGISAP
;
A
#
# COMPACT_ATOMS: atom_id res chain seq x y z
N MET A 1 12.11 -36.04 -4.84
CA MET A 1 11.18 -35.07 -5.46
C MET A 1 10.93 -33.93 -4.47
N ALA A 2 10.68 -32.71 -4.94
CA ALA A 2 10.38 -31.59 -4.04
C ALA A 2 8.95 -31.71 -3.49
N ASN A 3 8.77 -31.43 -2.19
CA ASN A 3 7.46 -31.44 -1.52
C ASN A 3 7.31 -30.14 -0.68
N PRO A 4 7.06 -28.99 -1.31
CA PRO A 4 6.93 -27.72 -0.59
C PRO A 4 5.68 -27.72 0.30
N GLN A 5 5.84 -27.26 1.54
CA GLN A 5 4.77 -27.20 2.56
C GLN A 5 4.71 -25.79 3.15
N THR A 6 3.51 -25.32 3.47
CA THR A 6 3.28 -23.98 4.05
C THR A 6 3.84 -23.83 5.47
N GLU A 7 4.02 -24.95 6.17
CA GLU A 7 4.71 -25.03 7.47
C GLU A 7 6.17 -24.56 7.40
N ASN A 8 6.82 -24.70 6.24
CA ASN A 8 8.18 -24.21 5.98
C ASN A 8 8.22 -22.70 5.66
N GLY A 9 7.07 -22.02 5.76
CA GLY A 9 6.94 -20.59 5.56
C GLY A 9 6.12 -20.25 4.32
N TYR A 10 5.55 -19.04 4.38
CA TYR A 10 4.74 -18.46 3.31
C TYR A 10 4.91 -16.95 3.33
N ILE A 11 4.62 -16.31 2.20
CA ILE A 11 4.64 -14.86 2.09
C ILE A 11 3.21 -14.36 2.31
N ARG A 12 3.02 -13.50 3.31
CA ARG A 12 1.72 -12.88 3.61
C ARG A 12 1.60 -11.55 2.89
N ILE A 13 0.87 -11.53 1.79
CA ILE A 13 0.53 -10.32 1.04
C ILE A 13 -1.00 -10.22 0.98
N ALA A 14 -1.53 -9.00 1.13
CA ALA A 14 -2.96 -8.76 0.95
C ALA A 14 -3.33 -8.93 -0.53
N ASN A 15 -4.49 -9.55 -0.81
CA ASN A 15 -4.93 -9.77 -2.18
C ASN A 15 -5.02 -8.47 -2.97
N GLU A 16 -5.50 -7.38 -2.35
CA GLU A 16 -5.54 -6.03 -2.94
C GLU A 16 -4.19 -5.59 -3.51
N ILE A 17 -3.09 -5.81 -2.78
CA ILE A 17 -1.73 -5.49 -3.25
C ILE A 17 -1.34 -6.37 -4.43
N TRP A 18 -1.74 -7.65 -4.39
CA TRP A 18 -1.44 -8.60 -5.44
C TRP A 18 -2.21 -8.27 -6.74
N ASP A 19 -3.49 -7.93 -6.60
CA ASP A 19 -4.37 -7.50 -7.67
C ASP A 19 -3.83 -6.24 -8.35
N GLU A 20 -3.33 -5.29 -7.56
CA GLU A 20 -2.68 -4.09 -8.08
C GLU A 20 -1.37 -4.34 -8.83
N VAL A 21 -0.61 -5.38 -8.45
CA VAL A 21 0.57 -5.83 -9.21
C VAL A 21 0.18 -6.53 -10.52
N ILE A 22 -0.98 -7.17 -10.57
CA ILE A 22 -1.55 -7.74 -11.81
C ILE A 22 -2.06 -6.62 -12.72
N ARG A 23 -2.79 -5.66 -12.14
CA ARG A 23 -3.40 -4.52 -12.83
C ARG A 23 -2.39 -3.63 -13.54
N ARG A 24 -1.22 -3.41 -12.93
CA ARG A 24 -0.23 -2.42 -13.39
C ARG A 24 0.82 -3.01 -14.32
N ASP A 25 1.28 -2.20 -15.26
CA ASP A 25 2.22 -2.59 -16.32
C ASP A 25 3.69 -2.60 -15.85
N PHE A 26 3.97 -3.43 -14.83
CA PHE A 26 5.33 -3.66 -14.38
C PHE A 26 6.12 -4.51 -15.38
N SER A 27 7.36 -4.11 -15.65
CA SER A 27 8.29 -4.93 -16.42
C SER A 27 8.60 -6.24 -15.68
N LYS A 28 9.04 -7.26 -16.42
CA LYS A 28 9.46 -8.54 -15.81
C LYS A 28 10.51 -8.34 -14.71
N ARG A 29 11.51 -7.49 -14.97
CA ARG A 29 12.60 -7.19 -14.01
C ARG A 29 12.05 -6.52 -12.74
N GLN A 30 11.09 -5.63 -12.89
CA GLN A 30 10.45 -4.95 -11.75
C GLN A 30 9.68 -5.95 -10.88
N LYS A 31 8.91 -6.85 -11.50
CA LYS A 31 8.22 -7.93 -10.80
C LYS A 31 9.21 -8.85 -10.08
N ASP A 32 10.31 -9.22 -10.72
CA ASP A 32 11.36 -10.06 -10.12
C ASP A 32 12.02 -9.37 -8.91
N ILE A 33 12.29 -8.06 -9.00
CA ILE A 33 12.78 -7.25 -7.87
C ILE A 33 11.76 -7.22 -6.72
N MET A 34 10.48 -6.96 -7.02
CA MET A 34 9.42 -6.91 -6.01
C MET A 34 9.24 -8.26 -5.29
N HIS A 35 9.17 -9.36 -6.05
CA HIS A 35 9.10 -10.71 -5.49
C HIS A 35 10.29 -11.04 -4.60
N PHE A 36 11.50 -10.64 -5.03
CA PHE A 36 12.70 -10.84 -4.23
C PHE A 36 12.66 -10.08 -2.91
N ILE A 37 12.25 -8.81 -2.95
CA ILE A 37 12.08 -7.98 -1.75
C ILE A 37 11.03 -8.59 -0.83
N TRP A 38 9.85 -8.99 -1.33
CA TRP A 38 8.80 -9.64 -0.54
C TRP A 38 9.27 -10.94 0.11
N ARG A 39 10.06 -11.75 -0.60
CA ARG A 39 10.62 -12.97 -0.03
C ARG A 39 11.56 -12.66 1.13
N LEU A 40 12.38 -11.61 1.03
CA LEU A 40 13.33 -11.21 2.06
C LEU A 40 12.71 -10.40 3.21
N SER A 41 11.58 -9.73 2.98
CA SER A 41 10.83 -9.00 3.99
C SER A 41 9.70 -9.85 4.58
N TYR A 42 8.55 -9.92 3.91
CA TYR A 42 7.34 -10.58 4.40
C TYR A 42 7.53 -12.08 4.59
N GLY A 43 8.32 -12.73 3.73
CA GLY A 43 8.72 -14.13 3.92
C GLY A 43 9.55 -14.36 5.19
N CYS A 44 10.19 -13.32 5.73
CA CYS A 44 10.92 -13.31 7.00
C CYS A 44 10.13 -12.62 8.13
N ARG A 45 8.82 -12.37 7.94
CA ARG A 45 7.93 -11.64 8.87
C ARG A 45 8.40 -10.22 9.21
N LYS A 46 9.10 -9.55 8.28
CA LYS A 46 9.54 -8.14 8.39
C LYS A 46 8.85 -7.27 7.35
N LYS A 47 8.78 -5.96 7.60
CA LYS A 47 8.23 -4.99 6.63
C LYS A 47 9.24 -4.62 5.55
N ALA A 48 10.49 -4.39 5.96
CA ALA A 48 11.60 -4.06 5.07
C ALA A 48 12.54 -5.26 4.86
N ALA A 49 13.15 -5.34 3.68
CA ALA A 49 14.21 -6.25 3.34
C ALA A 49 15.57 -5.56 3.50
N PHE A 50 16.50 -6.20 4.20
CA PHE A 50 17.88 -5.72 4.30
C PHE A 50 18.72 -6.36 3.20
N ILE A 51 19.25 -5.55 2.28
CA ILE A 51 20.07 -6.02 1.15
C ILE A 51 21.37 -5.21 1.12
N PRO A 52 22.50 -5.78 1.59
CA PRO A 52 23.74 -5.01 1.80
C PRO A 52 24.35 -4.39 0.54
N LYS A 53 24.14 -5.01 -0.63
CA LYS A 53 24.73 -4.62 -1.91
C LYS A 53 23.74 -4.89 -3.04
N LEU A 54 23.67 -3.97 -3.99
CA LEU A 54 22.78 -4.11 -5.17
C LEU A 54 23.13 -5.31 -6.06
N VAL A 55 24.35 -5.84 -5.96
CA VAL A 55 24.75 -7.07 -6.69
C VAL A 55 23.90 -8.28 -6.28
N HIS A 56 23.31 -8.30 -5.09
CA HIS A 56 22.48 -9.43 -4.64
C HIS A 56 21.19 -9.60 -5.42
N PHE A 57 20.73 -8.59 -6.17
CA PHE A 57 19.60 -8.73 -7.09
C PHE A 57 19.93 -9.60 -8.32
N GLU A 58 21.19 -9.96 -8.54
CA GLU A 58 21.54 -10.99 -9.51
C GLU A 58 20.92 -12.35 -9.15
N LEU A 59 20.61 -12.59 -7.87
CA LEU A 59 19.92 -13.79 -7.40
C LEU A 59 18.48 -13.90 -7.92
N CYS A 60 17.83 -12.77 -8.22
CA CYS A 60 16.53 -12.75 -8.91
C CYS A 60 16.65 -12.54 -10.43
N GLY A 61 17.87 -12.66 -10.97
CA GLY A 61 18.11 -12.58 -12.42
C GLY A 61 18.25 -11.15 -12.97
N VAL A 62 18.36 -10.13 -12.10
CA VAL A 62 18.53 -8.75 -12.54
C VAL A 62 19.99 -8.33 -12.39
N GLY A 63 20.66 -8.15 -13.53
CA GLY A 63 22.06 -7.74 -13.57
C GLY A 63 22.30 -6.35 -12.97
N LYS A 64 23.50 -6.14 -12.41
CA LYS A 64 23.94 -4.90 -11.75
C LYS A 64 23.75 -3.62 -12.57
N ASN A 65 23.81 -3.71 -13.91
CA ASN A 65 23.62 -2.56 -14.79
C ASN A 65 22.18 -2.06 -14.83
N HIS A 66 21.21 -2.97 -14.66
CA HIS A 66 19.79 -2.65 -14.74
C HIS A 66 19.17 -2.42 -13.37
N VAL A 67 19.61 -3.15 -12.34
CA VAL A 67 18.98 -3.11 -11.00
C VAL A 67 18.84 -1.69 -10.46
N LYS A 68 19.87 -0.85 -10.59
CA LYS A 68 19.84 0.52 -10.07
C LYS A 68 18.79 1.37 -10.79
N GLN A 69 18.67 1.21 -12.12
CA GLN A 69 17.70 1.95 -12.92
C GLN A 69 16.27 1.53 -12.56
N GLU A 70 16.02 0.22 -12.43
CA GLU A 70 14.70 -0.30 -12.06
C GLU A 70 14.30 0.11 -10.62
N LEU A 71 15.24 0.08 -9.67
CA LEU A 71 14.99 0.52 -8.29
C LEU A 71 14.65 2.01 -8.22
N LEU A 72 15.39 2.85 -8.95
CA LEU A 72 15.11 4.29 -9.04
C LEU A 72 13.74 4.55 -9.69
N TYR A 73 13.38 3.78 -10.71
CA TYR A 73 12.08 3.88 -11.34
C TYR A 73 10.96 3.52 -10.36
N LEU A 74 11.06 2.38 -9.67
CA LEU A 74 10.07 1.95 -8.66
C LEU A 74 9.94 2.95 -7.50
N GLU A 75 11.05 3.55 -7.08
CA GLU A 75 11.08 4.63 -6.08
C GLU A 75 10.37 5.89 -6.59
N SER A 76 10.64 6.30 -7.83
CA SER A 76 9.98 7.46 -8.46
C SER A 76 8.48 7.26 -8.62
N CYS A 77 8.05 6.02 -8.93
CA CYS A 77 6.65 5.65 -9.03
C CYS A 77 5.97 5.38 -7.67
N LYS A 78 6.64 5.65 -6.54
CA LYS A 78 6.12 5.43 -5.17
C LYS A 78 5.73 3.99 -4.85
N VAL A 79 6.29 3.02 -5.57
CA VAL A 79 6.06 1.58 -5.33
C VAL A 79 7.00 1.05 -4.24
N LEU A 80 8.19 1.62 -4.15
CA LEU A 80 9.25 1.16 -3.26
C LEU A 80 9.89 2.33 -2.51
N PHE A 81 10.09 2.18 -1.21
CA PHE A 81 10.96 3.03 -0.41
C PHE A 81 12.33 2.39 -0.30
N TRP A 82 13.37 3.16 -0.63
CA TRP A 82 14.75 2.73 -0.57
C TRP A 82 15.57 3.61 0.37
N ASP A 83 15.88 3.09 1.55
CA ASP A 83 16.82 3.71 2.47
C ASP A 83 18.25 3.27 2.11
N ARG A 84 19.06 4.22 1.65
CA ARG A 84 20.44 3.97 1.19
C ARG A 84 21.42 3.81 2.34
N ASP A 85 21.17 4.47 3.47
CA ASP A 85 22.05 4.47 4.63
C ASP A 85 21.84 3.16 5.42
N ALA A 86 20.58 2.81 5.67
CA ALA A 86 20.22 1.56 6.33
C ALA A 86 20.26 0.34 5.39
N LYS A 87 20.31 0.55 4.07
CA LYS A 87 20.26 -0.50 3.02
C LYS A 87 18.99 -1.34 3.13
N LEU A 88 17.89 -0.66 3.42
CA LEU A 88 16.57 -1.23 3.60
C LEU A 88 15.69 -0.91 2.40
N PHE A 89 14.90 -1.90 2.00
CA PHE A 89 13.95 -1.83 0.90
C PHE A 89 12.57 -2.20 1.43
N GLU A 90 11.61 -1.30 1.31
CA GLU A 90 10.24 -1.50 1.76
C GLU A 90 9.26 -1.22 0.63
N VAL A 91 8.35 -2.16 0.35
CA VAL A 91 7.31 -1.94 -0.66
C VAL A 91 6.20 -1.09 -0.06
N ASN A 92 5.83 -0.01 -0.74
CA ASN A 92 4.77 0.89 -0.31
C ASN A 92 3.43 0.15 -0.35
N LYS A 93 2.77 0.02 0.80
CA LYS A 93 1.45 -0.62 0.89
C LYS A 93 0.31 0.29 0.46
N ASN A 94 0.52 1.61 0.48
CA ASN A 94 -0.46 2.55 -0.04
C ASN A 94 -0.41 2.50 -1.57
N TYR A 95 -1.11 1.54 -2.15
CA TYR A 95 -1.09 1.32 -3.59
C TYR A 95 -1.78 2.44 -4.37
N ASP A 96 -2.58 3.30 -3.73
CA ASP A 96 -3.18 4.48 -4.37
C ASP A 96 -2.12 5.49 -4.82
N GLU A 97 -0.96 5.52 -4.15
CA GLU A 97 0.16 6.40 -4.50
C GLU A 97 0.97 5.89 -5.69
N TRP A 98 0.79 4.62 -6.11
CA TRP A 98 1.62 4.02 -7.13
C TRP A 98 1.34 4.64 -8.50
N GLN A 99 2.35 5.30 -9.05
CA GLN A 99 2.30 6.00 -10.34
C GLN A 99 2.73 5.07 -11.47
N VAL A 100 2.04 3.94 -11.62
CA VAL A 100 2.26 2.98 -12.71
C VAL A 100 0.95 2.79 -13.46
N SER A 101 1.01 2.93 -14.78
CA SER A 101 -0.18 2.80 -15.63
C SER A 101 -0.74 1.37 -15.58
N PRO A 102 -2.07 1.20 -15.66
CA PRO A 102 -2.67 -0.12 -15.83
C PRO A 102 -2.23 -0.77 -17.15
N VAL A 103 -2.26 -2.10 -17.20
CA VAL A 103 -2.11 -2.86 -18.44
C VAL A 103 -3.25 -2.55 -19.40
N LYS A 104 -2.98 -2.59 -20.71
CA LYS A 104 -3.93 -2.16 -21.75
C LYS A 104 -5.27 -2.91 -21.74
N GLY A 105 -5.29 -4.15 -21.27
CA GLY A 105 -6.46 -5.03 -21.25
C GLY A 105 -7.11 -5.17 -19.87
N TRP A 106 -6.86 -4.25 -18.94
CA TRP A 106 -7.45 -4.34 -17.61
C TRP A 106 -8.97 -4.13 -17.66
N ASP A 107 -9.72 -5.09 -17.14
CA ASP A 107 -11.17 -5.05 -16.96
C ASP A 107 -11.48 -5.53 -15.54
N GLU A 108 -11.84 -4.59 -14.69
CA GLU A 108 -12.09 -4.80 -13.26
C GLU A 108 -13.32 -5.70 -13.03
N PHE A 109 -14.39 -5.47 -13.79
CA PHE A 109 -15.62 -6.26 -13.67
C PHE A 109 -15.38 -7.72 -14.08
N ARG A 110 -14.65 -7.93 -15.18
CA ARG A 110 -14.30 -9.28 -15.62
C ARG A 110 -13.39 -10.00 -14.62
N PHE A 111 -12.46 -9.27 -14.00
CA PHE A 111 -11.57 -9.82 -12.99
C PHE A 111 -12.34 -10.22 -11.71
N GLU A 112 -13.26 -9.38 -11.23
CA GLU A 112 -14.13 -9.69 -10.10
C GLU A 112 -15.05 -10.89 -10.37
N GLU A 113 -15.60 -11.00 -11.58
CA GLU A 113 -16.40 -12.15 -11.99
C GLU A 113 -15.57 -13.45 -11.92
N LEU A 114 -14.31 -13.43 -12.38
CA LEU A 114 -13.41 -14.58 -12.28
C LEU A 114 -13.11 -14.95 -10.82
N ILE A 115 -12.90 -13.97 -9.95
CA ILE A 115 -12.72 -14.22 -8.51
C ILE A 115 -13.97 -14.89 -7.93
N ALA A 116 -15.15 -14.36 -8.22
CA ALA A 116 -16.42 -14.92 -7.73
C ALA A 116 -16.64 -16.36 -8.19
N LEU A 117 -16.25 -16.71 -9.42
CA LEU A 117 -16.32 -18.08 -9.92
C LEU A 117 -15.41 -19.03 -9.13
N ASN A 118 -14.15 -18.64 -8.88
CA ASN A 118 -13.20 -19.47 -8.13
C ASN A 118 -13.61 -19.66 -6.66
N LEU A 119 -14.23 -18.64 -6.06
CA LEU A 119 -14.77 -18.77 -4.70
C LEU A 119 -15.98 -19.73 -4.65
N LYS A 120 -16.84 -19.73 -5.68
CA LYS A 120 -17.99 -20.64 -5.77
C LYS A 120 -17.58 -22.09 -6.00
N GLU A 121 -16.58 -22.35 -6.84
CA GLU A 121 -16.08 -23.71 -7.06
C GLU A 121 -15.59 -24.37 -5.76
N SER A 122 -15.01 -23.60 -4.84
CA SER A 122 -14.58 -24.12 -3.54
C SER A 122 -15.74 -24.60 -2.66
N SER A 123 -16.97 -24.09 -2.89
CA SER A 123 -18.18 -24.45 -2.14
C SER A 123 -18.93 -25.66 -2.72
N GLN A 124 -18.77 -25.97 -4.01
CA GLN A 124 -19.50 -27.06 -4.68
C GLN A 124 -18.95 -28.48 -4.39
N ASN A 125 -17.81 -28.58 -3.69
CA ASN A 125 -17.32 -29.85 -3.15
C ASN A 125 -18.02 -30.25 -1.83
N GLY A 126 -18.91 -29.40 -1.29
CA GLY A 126 -19.88 -29.72 -0.26
C GLY A 126 -21.29 -29.67 -0.85
N ASN A 127 -21.96 -30.81 -0.88
CA ASN A 127 -23.31 -31.00 -1.42
C ASN A 127 -24.33 -29.97 -0.89
N GLU A 128 -24.78 -28.99 -1.67
CA GLU A 128 -26.10 -28.38 -1.50
C GLU A 128 -26.59 -27.64 -2.77
N LYS A 129 -27.86 -27.89 -3.14
CA LYS A 129 -28.54 -27.28 -4.28
C LYS A 129 -28.80 -25.80 -3.99
N VAL A 130 -28.28 -24.91 -4.83
CA VAL A 130 -28.58 -23.48 -4.77
C VAL A 130 -29.91 -23.21 -5.51
N PRO A 131 -30.88 -22.47 -4.96
CA PRO A 131 -32.05 -22.05 -5.70
C PRO A 131 -31.70 -20.91 -6.67
N GLU A 132 -32.28 -20.97 -7.87
CA GLU A 132 -32.30 -19.85 -8.82
C GLU A 132 -33.08 -18.68 -8.22
N THR A 133 -32.54 -17.46 -8.28
CA THR A 133 -33.19 -16.13 -8.38
C THR A 133 -32.11 -15.10 -8.05
N GLY A 134 -31.87 -13.99 -8.74
CA GLY A 134 -32.57 -13.27 -9.80
C GLY A 134 -31.96 -11.87 -9.81
N THR A 135 -31.73 -11.31 -10.99
CA THR A 135 -31.11 -10.01 -11.24
C THR A 135 -31.82 -8.91 -10.44
N LYS A 136 -31.19 -8.39 -9.37
CA LYS A 136 -31.63 -7.14 -8.73
C LYS A 136 -30.59 -6.07 -8.99
N LYS A 137 -30.97 -5.15 -9.88
CA LYS A 137 -30.35 -3.83 -10.06
C LYS A 137 -30.26 -3.14 -8.70
N PHE A 138 -29.10 -2.64 -8.33
CA PHE A 138 -28.95 -1.72 -7.20
C PHE A 138 -29.71 -0.42 -7.55
N PRO A 139 -30.66 0.05 -6.73
CA PRO A 139 -31.24 1.38 -6.90
C PRO A 139 -30.21 2.43 -6.47
N LYS A 140 -29.97 3.41 -7.34
CA LYS A 140 -29.44 4.72 -6.96
C LYS A 140 -30.42 5.34 -5.96
N GLN A 141 -29.95 5.68 -4.76
CA GLN A 141 -30.64 6.62 -3.89
C GLN A 141 -29.97 8.00 -4.03
N GLU A 142 -30.70 8.93 -4.63
CA GLU A 142 -30.56 10.36 -4.40
C GLU A 142 -31.83 10.86 -3.69
N LEU A 143 -31.66 11.98 -2.95
CA LEU A 143 -32.65 12.86 -2.30
C LEU A 143 -33.08 12.42 -0.88
N SER A 144 -33.13 13.27 0.15
CA SER A 144 -33.34 14.73 0.22
C SER A 144 -32.89 15.30 1.59
N GLU A 145 -32.70 16.61 1.64
CA GLU A 145 -32.45 17.45 2.83
C GLU A 145 -33.69 17.57 3.76
N ASP A 146 -33.41 18.01 5.01
CA ASP A 146 -34.28 18.58 6.07
C ASP A 146 -35.08 17.58 6.97
N ASP A 147 -35.16 17.66 8.31
CA ASP A 147 -34.52 18.49 9.35
C ASP A 147 -34.80 17.88 10.76
N GLU A 148 -33.99 18.29 11.75
CA GLU A 148 -34.20 18.31 13.22
C GLU A 148 -34.21 17.02 14.12
N ASN A 149 -33.10 16.91 14.88
CA ASN A 149 -33.03 16.86 16.35
C ASN A 149 -33.25 15.54 17.13
N GLU A 150 -32.15 14.82 17.42
CA GLU A 150 -31.93 14.22 18.75
C GLU A 150 -30.44 14.28 19.19
N LYS A 151 -30.25 14.56 20.48
CA LYS A 151 -29.02 14.99 21.18
C LYS A 151 -27.87 13.97 21.18
N PHE A 152 -26.65 14.44 20.87
CA PHE A 152 -25.39 13.84 21.30
C PHE A 152 -24.90 14.45 22.64
N PRO A 153 -24.30 13.68 23.57
CA PRO A 153 -23.68 14.22 24.78
C PRO A 153 -22.40 15.01 24.44
N LYS A 154 -22.24 16.18 25.06
CA LYS A 154 -21.06 17.05 24.96
C LYS A 154 -19.98 16.57 25.93
N GLU A 155 -18.77 16.29 25.43
CA GLU A 155 -17.56 16.28 26.26
C GLU A 155 -16.93 17.69 26.26
N GLU A 156 -16.71 18.23 27.46
CA GLU A 156 -16.17 19.58 27.67
C GLU A 156 -14.63 19.57 27.66
N LEU A 157 -14.06 20.50 26.89
CA LEU A 157 -12.67 20.96 27.05
C LEU A 157 -12.63 21.97 28.21
N PRO A 158 -11.74 21.83 29.22
CA PRO A 158 -11.62 22.84 30.25
C PRO A 158 -10.95 24.11 29.69
N SER A 159 -11.63 25.23 29.88
CA SER A 159 -11.21 26.57 29.50
C SER A 159 -10.55 27.33 30.68
N SER A 160 -10.09 28.54 30.35
CA SER A 160 -9.56 29.62 31.22
C SER A 160 -8.02 29.59 31.35
N GLN A 161 -7.26 30.65 31.11
CA GLN A 161 -7.55 32.08 31.16
C GLN A 161 -6.54 32.91 30.34
N ASN A 162 -7.08 34.01 29.82
CA ASN A 162 -6.50 35.01 28.94
C ASN A 162 -5.42 35.87 29.63
N ARG A 163 -4.28 36.15 28.97
CA ARG A 163 -3.48 37.37 29.22
C ARG A 163 -3.00 37.97 27.89
N ASN A 164 -3.41 39.21 27.68
CA ASN A 164 -3.23 40.06 26.50
C ASN A 164 -1.79 40.13 25.97
N CYS A 165 -1.65 40.08 24.63
CA CYS A 165 -0.49 40.58 23.91
C CYS A 165 -0.66 42.09 23.65
N ASP A 166 0.21 42.91 24.23
CA ASP A 166 0.34 44.34 23.93
C ASP A 166 1.44 44.55 22.87
N PRO A 167 1.15 45.16 21.70
CA PRO A 167 2.10 45.28 20.60
C PRO A 167 2.91 46.58 20.70
N ARG A 168 3.77 46.73 21.72
CA ARG A 168 4.75 47.83 21.79
C ARG A 168 6.04 47.42 22.50
N ARG A 169 6.99 46.84 21.75
CA ARG A 169 8.43 46.99 22.07
C ARG A 169 9.31 46.79 20.84
N ALA A 170 9.35 47.81 19.99
CA ALA A 170 10.47 48.05 19.10
C ALA A 170 11.55 48.85 19.85
N GLN A 171 12.82 48.49 19.61
CA GLN A 171 14.05 49.29 19.76
C GLN A 171 14.67 49.55 21.16
N SER A 172 15.89 49.04 21.37
CA SER A 172 17.11 49.72 21.90
C SER A 172 18.20 48.67 22.18
N TRP A 173 19.24 48.50 21.34
CA TRP A 173 20.51 49.24 21.20
C TRP A 173 21.59 48.98 22.28
N ARG A 174 22.80 48.61 21.78
CA ARG A 174 24.17 48.61 22.38
C ARG A 174 24.44 47.53 23.44
N GLY A 175 25.46 46.67 23.35
CA GLY A 175 26.84 46.83 22.87
C GLY A 175 27.75 47.09 24.07
N ILE A 176 28.71 46.19 24.37
CA ILE A 176 29.97 46.44 25.10
C ILE A 176 30.93 45.25 24.88
N SER A 177 32.21 45.61 24.67
CA SER A 177 33.38 44.86 24.24
C SER A 177 34.02 43.89 25.25
N ALA A 178 34.98 43.13 24.69
CA ALA A 178 36.06 42.32 25.25
C ALA A 178 36.83 42.92 26.45
N PRO A 179 37.72 42.13 27.09
CA PRO A 179 39.10 41.98 26.58
C PRO A 179 39.47 40.56 26.12
#